data_AF-A0A8T2E160-F1
#
_entry.id   AF-A0A8T2E160-F1
#
_cell.length_a   1.000
_cell.length_b   1.000
_cell.length_c   1.000
_cell.angle_alpha   90.00
_cell.angle_beta   90.00
_cell.angle_gamma   90.00
#
_symmetry.space_group_name_H-M   'P 1'
#
loop_
_entity.id
_entity.type
_entity.pdbx_description
1 polymer ?
#
loop_
_entity_poly.entity_id
_entity_poly.type
_entity_poly.pdbx_seq_one_letter_code
_entity_poly.pdbx_strand_id
1 'polypeptide(L)'
;MSRSAASSVGSITGESPQKKLLQSASSSSSLAILHDEIAVSCFARVPRCYYPAISLVCRNFRRLMASPEIYIERSVIRRTENILYVAIRSEATKTLSWYTLNLKPFGTIEISHRLVPVPSFPSIPGYGTTIISSGSEIYVIGGCIDGELVSTVSVIDCRSHTCRFLPNMKEPRKCAAVGLIDGKLYVVGGCNAPSLSWVEVFNFKKRTWESVLSLDNVDMDEQMNFFVMNDKIYRIGQNTMFVYDPKKGRFEEDLALGRLWFNESCPIDNVLYGFYCMNQILAYDLVVGMGTVFWGLEGLPEGLQSCTGRMVNHGGRLAILFKKSPTEIWRTEIAIERAEEGGYISGKFLWSNHVLTLTDSFIIERALAVTV
;
A
#
# COMPACT_ATOMS: atom_id res chain seq x y z
N MET A 1 -36.12 -30.20 -66.70
CA MET A 1 -36.74 -30.51 -65.40
C MET A 1 -36.57 -32.01 -65.16
N SER A 2 -35.65 -32.36 -64.27
CA SER A 2 -35.19 -33.71 -63.87
C SER A 2 -36.30 -34.51 -63.18
N ARG A 3 -36.69 -35.71 -63.64
CA ARG A 3 -36.13 -37.07 -63.36
C ARG A 3 -35.85 -37.33 -61.87
N SER A 4 -36.13 -38.48 -61.26
CA SER A 4 -36.91 -39.70 -61.55
C SER A 4 -36.92 -40.56 -60.27
N ALA A 5 -37.76 -41.60 -60.26
CA ALA A 5 -37.83 -42.81 -59.41
C ALA A 5 -36.45 -43.38 -58.92
N ALA A 6 -36.32 -44.31 -57.95
CA ALA A 6 -37.20 -45.41 -57.54
C ALA A 6 -36.72 -46.12 -56.24
N SER A 7 -37.69 -46.69 -55.52
CA SER A 7 -37.77 -48.08 -55.00
C SER A 7 -36.72 -48.72 -54.04
N SER A 8 -37.21 -49.00 -52.83
CA SER A 8 -37.23 -50.28 -52.05
C SER A 8 -36.07 -51.29 -52.09
N VAL A 9 -35.63 -51.77 -50.91
CA VAL A 9 -35.96 -53.09 -50.29
C VAL A 9 -35.03 -53.36 -49.07
N GLY A 10 -35.60 -53.76 -47.92
CA GLY A 10 -35.22 -54.95 -47.13
C GLY A 10 -34.01 -54.98 -46.17
N SER A 11 -34.34 -54.92 -44.86
CA SER A 11 -34.09 -55.99 -43.86
C SER A 11 -32.81 -56.07 -42.99
N ILE A 12 -33.06 -56.54 -41.76
CA ILE A 12 -32.23 -57.36 -40.84
C ILE A 12 -31.45 -56.67 -39.70
N THR A 13 -31.79 -57.20 -38.53
CA THR A 13 -31.29 -57.13 -37.15
C THR A 13 -29.82 -57.49 -36.97
N GLY A 14 -29.15 -56.80 -36.03
CA GLY A 14 -27.89 -57.21 -35.44
C GLY A 14 -27.60 -56.42 -34.17
N GLU A 15 -27.68 -57.09 -33.02
CA GLU A 15 -27.41 -56.55 -31.67
C GLU A 15 -25.96 -56.06 -31.50
N SER A 16 -25.75 -55.04 -30.65
CA SER A 16 -24.44 -54.73 -30.04
C SER A 16 -24.56 -54.76 -28.51
N PRO A 17 -23.65 -55.42 -27.76
CA PRO A 17 -23.85 -55.65 -26.33
C PRO A 17 -23.57 -54.43 -25.45
N GLN A 18 -24.34 -54.41 -24.37
CA GLN A 18 -24.46 -53.39 -23.33
C GLN A 18 -23.19 -53.12 -22.51
N LYS A 19 -23.05 -51.84 -22.14
CA LYS A 19 -22.63 -51.28 -20.84
C LYS A 19 -21.87 -52.23 -19.89
N LYS A 20 -20.58 -51.94 -19.68
CA LYS A 20 -19.96 -52.09 -18.36
C LYS A 20 -19.78 -50.72 -17.72
N LEU A 21 -20.54 -50.49 -16.65
CA LEU A 21 -20.26 -49.46 -15.65
C LEU A 21 -18.82 -49.64 -15.15
N LEU A 22 -18.02 -48.58 -15.24
CA LEU A 22 -16.90 -48.37 -14.32
C LEU A 22 -17.42 -47.42 -13.23
N GLN A 23 -17.91 -48.06 -12.17
CA GLN A 23 -18.24 -47.42 -10.91
C GLN A 23 -16.95 -46.94 -10.24
N SER A 24 -17.06 -45.73 -9.71
CA SER A 24 -16.11 -45.00 -8.86
C SER A 24 -15.31 -45.87 -7.88
N ALA A 25 -13.98 -45.76 -7.95
CA ALA A 25 -13.12 -45.93 -6.79
C ALA A 25 -12.62 -44.53 -6.36
N SER A 26 -13.25 -43.99 -5.32
CA SER A 26 -12.77 -42.83 -4.59
C SER A 26 -11.49 -43.21 -3.85
N SER A 27 -10.34 -42.97 -4.46
CA SER A 27 -9.04 -42.94 -3.79
C SER A 27 -8.55 -41.50 -3.67
N SER A 28 -9.25 -40.71 -2.87
CA SER A 28 -8.72 -39.45 -2.34
C SER A 28 -8.09 -39.73 -0.99
N SER A 29 -6.76 -39.64 -0.87
CA SER A 29 -6.04 -39.16 0.32
C SER A 29 -4.56 -39.58 0.27
N SER A 30 -3.69 -38.67 0.73
CA SER A 30 -2.21 -38.70 0.83
C SER A 30 -1.39 -38.22 -0.39
N LEU A 31 -1.42 -38.86 -1.56
CA LEU A 31 -0.49 -38.48 -2.66
C LEU A 31 -0.83 -37.15 -3.37
N ALA A 32 -2.09 -36.73 -3.40
CA ALA A 32 -2.48 -35.44 -3.99
C ALA A 32 -2.07 -34.24 -3.14
N ILE A 33 -2.00 -34.40 -1.81
CA ILE A 33 -1.64 -33.34 -0.85
C ILE A 33 -0.14 -33.03 -0.96
N LEU A 34 0.69 -34.06 -1.15
CA LEU A 34 2.14 -33.91 -1.34
C LEU A 34 2.49 -33.07 -2.58
N HIS A 35 1.67 -33.15 -3.64
CA HIS A 35 1.90 -32.40 -4.88
C HIS A 35 1.57 -30.91 -4.75
N ASP A 36 0.57 -30.57 -3.94
CA ASP A 36 0.19 -29.19 -3.67
C ASP A 36 1.18 -28.50 -2.73
N GLU A 37 1.65 -29.18 -1.68
CA GLU A 37 2.66 -28.64 -0.75
C GLU A 37 3.98 -28.31 -1.48
N ILE A 38 4.46 -29.24 -2.31
CA ILE A 38 5.65 -29.01 -3.13
C ILE A 38 5.42 -27.85 -4.11
N ALA A 39 4.24 -27.80 -4.76
CA ALA A 39 3.90 -26.71 -5.67
C ALA A 39 3.88 -25.35 -4.94
N VAL A 40 3.25 -25.27 -3.76
CA VAL A 40 3.24 -24.06 -2.92
C VAL A 40 4.65 -23.64 -2.54
N SER A 41 5.51 -24.57 -2.12
CA SER A 41 6.91 -24.27 -1.79
C SER A 41 7.69 -23.76 -3.01
N CYS A 42 7.49 -24.36 -4.18
CA CYS A 42 8.07 -23.86 -5.44
C CYS A 42 7.56 -22.45 -5.76
N PHE A 43 6.25 -22.22 -5.68
CA PHE A 43 5.64 -20.93 -5.99
C PHE A 43 6.00 -19.82 -5.00
N ALA A 44 6.17 -20.15 -3.73
CA ALA A 44 6.64 -19.21 -2.69
C ALA A 44 8.02 -18.62 -3.04
N ARG A 45 8.84 -19.34 -3.79
CA ARG A 45 10.17 -18.87 -4.24
C ARG A 45 10.11 -17.98 -5.48
N VAL A 46 8.99 -17.97 -6.20
CA VAL A 46 8.82 -17.15 -7.40
C VAL A 46 8.38 -15.74 -7.00
N PRO A 47 8.95 -14.68 -7.62
CA PRO A 47 8.50 -13.31 -7.37
C PRO A 47 7.01 -13.12 -7.67
N ARG A 48 6.32 -12.31 -6.87
CA ARG A 48 4.85 -12.14 -6.97
C ARG A 48 4.39 -11.59 -8.32
N CYS A 49 5.25 -10.86 -9.04
CA CYS A 49 4.93 -10.35 -10.38
C CYS A 49 4.62 -11.47 -11.40
N TYR A 50 5.05 -12.71 -11.15
CA TYR A 50 4.74 -13.87 -12.00
C TYR A 50 3.45 -14.60 -11.61
N TYR A 51 2.85 -14.33 -10.45
CA TYR A 51 1.68 -15.06 -9.96
C TYR A 51 0.47 -14.96 -10.88
N PRO A 52 0.18 -13.80 -11.53
CA PRO A 52 -0.88 -13.72 -12.53
C PRO A 52 -0.65 -14.68 -13.71
N ALA A 53 0.59 -14.78 -14.22
CA ALA A 53 0.91 -15.69 -15.32
C ALA A 53 0.80 -17.16 -14.90
N ILE A 54 1.30 -17.51 -13.71
CA ILE A 54 1.21 -18.88 -13.18
C ILE A 54 -0.25 -19.30 -12.94
N SER A 55 -1.10 -18.38 -12.49
CA SER A 55 -2.54 -18.60 -12.28
C SER A 55 -3.33 -18.89 -13.56
N LEU A 56 -2.74 -18.62 -14.73
CA LEU A 56 -3.35 -18.90 -16.04
C LEU A 56 -3.03 -20.31 -16.55
N VAL A 57 -2.01 -20.99 -16.00
CA VAL A 57 -1.56 -22.31 -16.47
C VAL A 57 -2.63 -23.38 -16.28
N CYS A 58 -3.20 -23.49 -15.07
CA CYS A 58 -4.27 -24.45 -14.80
C CYS A 58 -5.15 -24.02 -13.60
N ARG A 59 -6.31 -24.66 -13.44
CA ARG A 59 -7.24 -24.40 -12.32
C ARG A 59 -6.60 -24.66 -10.95
N ASN A 60 -5.75 -25.68 -10.84
CA ASN A 60 -5.08 -25.99 -9.58
C ASN A 60 -4.10 -24.88 -9.18
N PHE A 61 -3.27 -24.40 -10.12
CA PHE A 61 -2.32 -23.32 -9.83
C PHE A 61 -3.03 -22.03 -9.45
N ARG A 62 -4.13 -21.69 -10.14
CA ARG A 62 -4.98 -20.56 -9.75
C ARG A 62 -5.49 -20.69 -8.31
N ARG A 63 -5.95 -21.88 -7.91
CA ARG A 63 -6.39 -22.16 -6.54
C ARG A 63 -5.25 -21.99 -5.54
N LEU A 64 -4.07 -22.55 -5.82
CA LEU A 64 -2.89 -22.44 -4.95
C LEU A 64 -2.39 -20.99 -4.82
N MET A 65 -2.45 -20.19 -5.90
CA MET A 65 -2.08 -18.77 -5.88
C MET A 65 -3.05 -17.90 -5.09
N ALA A 66 -4.32 -18.29 -5.01
CA ALA A 66 -5.33 -17.63 -4.18
C ALA A 66 -5.29 -18.10 -2.72
N SER A 67 -4.49 -19.13 -2.42
CA SER A 67 -4.43 -19.79 -1.12
C SER A 67 -3.53 -19.00 -0.16
N PRO A 68 -3.94 -18.76 1.11
CA PRO A 68 -3.11 -18.06 2.08
C PRO A 68 -1.80 -18.79 2.42
N GLU A 69 -1.74 -20.10 2.20
CA GLU A 69 -0.60 -20.99 2.47
C GLU A 69 0.67 -20.53 1.76
N ILE A 70 0.56 -19.95 0.56
CA ILE A 70 1.73 -19.42 -0.15
C ILE A 70 2.41 -18.30 0.62
N TYR A 71 1.65 -17.45 1.32
CA TYR A 71 2.20 -16.34 2.09
C TYR A 71 2.78 -16.81 3.43
N ILE A 72 2.23 -17.88 4.00
CA ILE A 72 2.82 -18.55 5.16
C ILE A 72 4.18 -19.11 4.78
N GLU A 73 4.25 -19.87 3.69
CA GLU A 73 5.49 -20.48 3.21
C GLU A 73 6.55 -19.43 2.84
N ARG A 74 6.15 -18.34 2.18
CA ARG A 74 7.01 -17.19 1.91
C ARG A 74 7.60 -16.59 3.17
N SER A 75 6.79 -16.44 4.22
CA SER A 75 7.24 -15.94 5.52
C SER A 75 8.27 -16.89 6.14
N VAL A 76 8.04 -18.20 6.09
CA VAL A 76 8.96 -19.24 6.59
C VAL A 76 10.32 -19.18 5.89
N ILE A 77 10.33 -19.06 4.56
CA ILE A 77 11.58 -18.94 3.77
C ILE A 77 12.15 -17.52 3.72
N ARG A 78 11.57 -16.57 4.47
CA ARG A 78 11.96 -15.15 4.53
C ARG A 78 11.97 -14.46 3.16
N ARG A 79 11.03 -14.82 2.29
CA ARG A 79 10.79 -14.18 1.00
C ARG A 79 9.66 -13.15 1.09
N THR A 80 9.99 -11.99 1.64
CA THR A 80 9.11 -10.82 1.59
C THR A 80 9.48 -9.92 0.41
N GLU A 81 8.47 -9.34 -0.24
CA GLU A 81 8.61 -8.34 -1.27
C GLU A 81 7.97 -7.03 -0.81
N ASN A 82 8.65 -5.91 -1.08
CA ASN A 82 8.03 -4.60 -0.87
C ASN A 82 7.30 -4.21 -2.14
N ILE A 83 5.97 -4.13 -2.05
CA ILE A 83 5.11 -3.76 -3.16
C ILE A 83 4.62 -2.34 -2.95
N LEU A 84 4.70 -1.55 -4.02
CA LEU A 84 4.26 -0.17 -4.02
C LEU A 84 2.82 -0.08 -4.49
N TYR A 85 1.95 0.47 -3.64
CA TYR A 85 0.59 0.88 -3.98
C TYR A 85 0.49 2.39 -4.04
N VAL A 86 -0.31 2.90 -4.97
CA VAL A 86 -0.49 4.33 -5.20
C VAL A 86 -1.97 4.62 -5.36
N ALA A 87 -2.47 5.60 -4.60
CA ALA A 87 -3.81 6.13 -4.76
C ALA A 87 -3.73 7.42 -5.57
N ILE A 88 -4.41 7.46 -6.73
CA ILE A 88 -4.36 8.57 -7.68
C ILE A 88 -5.75 9.14 -7.89
N ARG A 89 -5.91 10.44 -7.62
CA ARG A 89 -7.18 11.17 -7.77
C ARG A 89 -7.22 11.83 -9.15
N SER A 90 -8.28 11.57 -9.90
CA SER A 90 -8.59 12.36 -11.10
C SER A 90 -9.02 13.76 -10.71
N GLU A 91 -8.43 14.80 -11.28
CA GLU A 91 -8.86 16.18 -11.01
C GLU A 91 -10.20 16.49 -11.67
N ALA A 92 -10.52 15.83 -12.79
CA ALA A 92 -11.76 16.01 -13.53
C ALA A 92 -12.96 15.38 -12.81
N THR A 93 -12.84 14.11 -12.41
CA THR A 93 -13.96 13.36 -11.80
C THR A 93 -13.92 13.35 -10.28
N LYS A 94 -12.82 13.79 -9.67
CA LYS A 94 -12.53 13.69 -8.22
C LYS A 94 -12.49 12.25 -7.69
N THR A 95 -12.59 11.24 -8.56
CA THR A 95 -12.53 9.83 -8.18
C THR A 95 -11.12 9.43 -7.80
N LEU A 96 -10.99 8.57 -6.78
CA LEU A 96 -9.72 8.02 -6.34
C LEU A 96 -9.59 6.57 -6.82
N SER A 97 -8.50 6.26 -7.52
CA SER A 97 -8.24 4.93 -8.07
C SER A 97 -6.93 4.36 -7.55
N TRP A 98 -6.92 3.06 -7.28
CA TRP A 98 -5.75 2.34 -6.81
C TRP A 98 -4.92 1.79 -7.94
N TYR A 99 -3.60 1.88 -7.78
CA TYR A 99 -2.62 1.31 -8.67
C TYR A 99 -1.57 0.55 -7.86
N THR A 100 -1.00 -0.50 -8.44
CA THR A 100 0.17 -1.19 -7.91
C THR A 100 1.29 -1.12 -8.93
N LEU A 101 2.53 -1.03 -8.46
CA LEU A 101 3.68 -1.13 -9.34
C LEU A 101 3.84 -2.59 -9.79
N ASN A 102 3.69 -2.83 -11.08
CA ASN A 102 3.98 -4.12 -11.68
C ASN A 102 5.37 -4.09 -12.33
N LEU A 103 6.16 -5.11 -12.02
CA LEU A 103 7.43 -5.39 -12.69
C LEU A 103 7.11 -6.32 -13.85
N LYS A 104 7.11 -5.83 -15.10
CA LYS A 104 6.97 -6.72 -16.25
C LYS A 104 8.21 -7.60 -16.33
N PRO A 105 8.10 -8.92 -16.17
CA PRO A 105 9.27 -9.79 -16.29
C PRO A 105 9.61 -10.13 -17.74
N PHE A 106 8.68 -9.94 -18.67
CA PHE A 106 8.85 -10.24 -20.09
C PHE A 106 8.76 -8.95 -20.91
N GLY A 107 9.92 -8.47 -21.34
CA GLY A 107 10.13 -7.28 -22.17
C GLY A 107 11.64 -7.09 -22.43
N THR A 108 11.99 -6.61 -23.62
CA THR A 108 13.37 -6.42 -24.10
C THR A 108 14.19 -5.51 -23.18
N ILE A 109 15.27 -6.05 -22.60
CA ILE A 109 16.51 -5.40 -22.08
C ILE A 109 16.35 -4.37 -20.94
N GLU A 110 15.21 -3.70 -20.79
CA GLU A 110 14.95 -2.72 -19.71
C GLU A 110 13.78 -3.17 -18.83
N ILE A 111 14.02 -3.20 -17.52
CA ILE A 111 13.00 -3.49 -16.51
C ILE A 111 11.95 -2.35 -16.56
N SER A 112 10.84 -2.58 -17.26
CA SER A 112 9.75 -1.61 -17.36
C SER A 112 8.87 -1.68 -16.10
N HIS A 113 9.07 -0.71 -15.21
CA HIS A 113 8.20 -0.46 -14.06
C HIS A 113 6.93 0.23 -14.56
N ARG A 114 5.75 -0.36 -14.35
CA ARG A 114 4.48 0.25 -14.75
C ARG A 114 3.47 0.19 -13.63
N LEU A 115 2.79 1.30 -13.36
CA LEU A 115 1.62 1.28 -12.51
C LEU A 115 0.47 0.62 -13.27
N VAL A 116 -0.18 -0.36 -12.64
CA VAL A 116 -1.36 -1.03 -13.17
C VAL A 116 -2.52 -0.84 -12.19
N PRO A 117 -3.75 -0.61 -12.70
CA PRO A 117 -4.91 -0.39 -11.84
C PRO A 117 -5.23 -1.64 -11.01
N VAL A 118 -5.72 -1.43 -9.80
CA VAL A 118 -6.18 -2.48 -8.87
C VAL A 118 -7.67 -2.26 -8.62
N PRO A 119 -8.55 -2.68 -9.55
CA PRO A 119 -9.98 -2.39 -9.47
C PRO A 119 -10.71 -3.14 -8.35
N SER A 120 -10.07 -4.16 -7.76
CA SER A 120 -10.64 -4.91 -6.63
C SER A 120 -10.57 -4.17 -5.31
N PHE A 121 -9.77 -3.10 -5.20
CA PHE A 121 -9.69 -2.30 -3.99
C PHE A 121 -10.92 -1.40 -3.87
N PRO A 122 -11.40 -1.14 -2.64
CA PRO A 122 -12.60 -0.34 -2.42
C PRO A 122 -12.38 1.09 -2.90
N SER A 123 -13.49 1.75 -3.25
CA SER A 123 -13.48 3.20 -3.36
C SER A 123 -13.12 3.80 -2.00
N ILE A 124 -12.27 4.82 -2.04
CA ILE A 124 -11.81 5.52 -0.84
C ILE A 124 -12.74 6.71 -0.61
N PRO A 125 -13.11 7.02 0.66
CA PRO A 125 -13.73 8.29 1.00
C PRO A 125 -12.92 9.47 0.43
N GLY A 126 -13.60 10.55 0.05
CA GLY A 126 -13.04 11.60 -0.80
C GLY A 126 -11.88 12.40 -0.19
N TYR A 127 -12.17 13.60 0.30
CA TYR A 127 -11.15 14.51 0.83
C TYR A 127 -10.80 14.16 2.29
N GLY A 128 -9.55 14.38 2.69
CA GLY A 128 -9.13 14.23 4.09
C GLY A 128 -9.03 12.77 4.59
N THR A 129 -9.10 11.77 3.73
CA THR A 129 -8.95 10.37 4.14
C THR A 129 -7.51 10.07 4.54
N THR A 130 -7.33 9.42 5.69
CA THR A 130 -6.00 8.96 6.10
C THR A 130 -5.77 7.54 5.62
N ILE A 131 -4.62 7.32 4.99
CA ILE A 131 -4.24 6.00 4.47
C ILE A 131 -2.83 5.67 4.97
N ILE A 132 -2.67 4.52 5.62
CA ILE A 132 -1.37 4.00 6.09
C ILE A 132 -1.20 2.54 5.68
N SER A 133 0.04 2.08 5.58
CA SER A 133 0.37 0.66 5.44
C SER A 133 1.01 0.11 6.71
N SER A 134 0.75 -1.17 7.00
CA SER A 134 1.47 -1.91 8.04
C SER A 134 1.53 -3.39 7.67
N GLY A 135 2.73 -3.95 7.63
CA GLY A 135 2.94 -5.31 7.14
C GLY A 135 2.37 -5.48 5.74
N SER A 136 1.45 -6.44 5.59
CA SER A 136 0.78 -6.77 4.33
C SER A 136 -0.58 -6.08 4.14
N GLU A 137 -0.93 -5.13 5.01
CA GLU A 137 -2.26 -4.49 5.03
C GLU A 137 -2.17 -2.98 4.80
N ILE A 138 -3.21 -2.43 4.16
CA ILE A 138 -3.45 -1.00 4.03
C ILE A 138 -4.71 -0.64 4.82
N TYR A 139 -4.63 0.40 5.62
CA TYR A 139 -5.71 0.93 6.42
C TYR A 139 -6.20 2.23 5.80
N VAL A 140 -7.51 2.32 5.55
CA VAL A 140 -8.19 3.52 5.04
C VAL A 140 -9.15 3.99 6.12
N ILE A 141 -8.91 5.19 6.65
CA ILE A 141 -9.51 5.67 7.90
C ILE A 141 -10.15 7.04 7.68
N GLY A 142 -11.43 7.13 7.98
CA GLY A 142 -12.19 8.37 7.97
C GLY A 142 -12.22 9.04 6.59
N GLY A 143 -12.21 10.36 6.59
CA GLY A 143 -12.33 11.22 5.43
C GLY A 143 -13.69 11.92 5.38
N CYS A 144 -14.02 12.40 4.18
CA CYS A 144 -15.25 13.11 3.91
C CYS A 144 -15.96 12.52 2.69
N ILE A 145 -17.26 12.28 2.82
CA ILE A 145 -18.15 11.85 1.73
C ILE A 145 -19.27 12.88 1.65
N ASP A 146 -19.42 13.51 0.48
CA ASP A 146 -20.48 14.49 0.20
C ASP A 146 -20.58 15.65 1.22
N GLY A 147 -19.42 16.09 1.76
CA GLY A 147 -19.34 17.16 2.76
C GLY A 147 -19.40 16.70 4.21
N GLU A 148 -19.80 15.45 4.45
CA GLU A 148 -19.94 14.88 5.79
C GLU A 148 -18.69 14.09 6.19
N LEU A 149 -18.25 14.26 7.43
CA LEU A 149 -17.15 13.49 8.01
C LEU A 149 -17.62 12.05 8.24
N VAL A 150 -16.76 11.07 7.97
CA VAL A 150 -17.07 9.65 8.20
C VAL A 150 -16.16 9.03 9.24
N SER A 151 -16.69 8.05 9.98
CA SER A 151 -15.96 7.28 11.01
C SER A 151 -15.56 5.88 10.53
N THR A 152 -15.73 5.60 9.24
CA THR A 152 -15.49 4.28 8.65
C THR A 152 -14.00 3.94 8.63
N VAL A 153 -13.70 2.67 8.88
CA VAL A 153 -12.34 2.13 8.78
C VAL A 153 -12.38 0.85 7.97
N SER A 154 -11.63 0.83 6.87
CA SER A 154 -11.47 -0.37 6.04
C SER A 154 -10.01 -0.79 5.98
N VAL A 155 -9.81 -2.10 5.86
CA VAL A 155 -8.50 -2.74 5.78
C VAL A 155 -8.44 -3.57 4.53
N ILE A 156 -7.44 -3.31 3.72
CA ILE A 156 -7.16 -4.02 2.48
C ILE A 156 -6.00 -4.97 2.75
N ASP A 157 -6.22 -6.27 2.55
CA ASP A 157 -5.15 -7.26 2.59
C ASP A 157 -4.50 -7.34 1.20
N CYS A 158 -3.24 -6.92 1.09
CA CYS A 158 -2.49 -6.89 -0.16
C CYS A 158 -1.97 -8.27 -0.61
N ARG A 159 -2.19 -9.32 0.19
CA ARG A 159 -1.96 -10.71 -0.22
C ARG A 159 -3.11 -11.19 -1.10
N SER A 160 -4.31 -11.21 -0.53
CA SER A 160 -5.53 -11.70 -1.18
C SER A 160 -6.24 -10.63 -2.04
N HIS A 161 -5.82 -9.38 -1.98
CA HIS A 161 -6.49 -8.23 -2.59
C HIS A 161 -7.97 -8.10 -2.18
N THR A 162 -8.26 -8.43 -0.92
CA THR A 162 -9.60 -8.35 -0.33
C THR A 162 -9.72 -7.18 0.64
N CYS A 163 -10.91 -6.61 0.75
CA CYS A 163 -11.23 -5.55 1.70
C CYS A 163 -12.15 -6.06 2.80
N ARG A 164 -11.91 -5.62 4.03
CA ARG A 164 -12.77 -5.84 5.19
C ARG A 164 -12.96 -4.54 5.98
N PHE A 165 -14.11 -4.38 6.62
CA PHE A 165 -14.36 -3.25 7.51
C PHE A 165 -13.99 -3.60 8.96
N LEU A 166 -13.42 -2.63 9.67
CA LEU A 166 -13.37 -2.63 11.12
C LEU A 166 -14.65 -1.97 11.67
N PRO A 167 -14.98 -2.18 12.97
CA PRO A 167 -15.98 -1.35 13.63
C PRO A 167 -15.66 0.14 13.40
N ASN A 168 -16.70 0.95 13.21
CA ASN A 168 -16.53 2.39 13.02
C ASN A 168 -15.91 3.03 14.26
N MET A 169 -15.11 4.08 14.06
CA MET A 169 -14.68 4.97 15.12
C MET A 169 -15.89 5.60 15.80
N LYS A 170 -15.73 6.04 17.05
CA LYS A 170 -16.76 6.77 17.80
C LYS A 170 -16.97 8.15 17.19
N GLU A 171 -15.89 8.82 16.80
CA GLU A 171 -15.95 10.13 16.17
C GLU A 171 -15.62 10.04 14.67
N PRO A 172 -16.39 10.72 13.81
CA PRO A 172 -16.03 10.88 12.42
C PRO A 172 -14.84 11.85 12.28
N ARG A 173 -13.89 11.51 11.39
CA ARG A 173 -12.59 12.19 11.32
C ARG A 173 -12.14 12.45 9.89
N LYS A 174 -11.52 13.59 9.62
CA LYS A 174 -10.72 13.88 8.42
C LYS A 174 -9.33 14.34 8.84
N CYS A 175 -8.31 14.11 8.00
CA CYS A 175 -6.95 14.59 8.21
C CYS A 175 -6.33 14.08 9.54
N ALA A 176 -6.78 12.94 10.05
CA ALA A 176 -6.31 12.40 11.33
C ALA A 176 -4.91 11.80 11.20
N ALA A 177 -4.08 11.97 12.23
CA ALA A 177 -2.80 11.29 12.32
C ALA A 177 -3.02 9.86 12.83
N VAL A 178 -2.39 8.87 12.19
CA VAL A 178 -2.64 7.45 12.48
C VAL A 178 -1.35 6.69 12.66
N GLY A 179 -1.30 5.82 13.68
CA GLY A 179 -0.20 4.88 13.85
C GLY A 179 -0.64 3.51 14.35
N LEU A 180 -0.06 2.46 13.77
CA LEU A 180 -0.14 1.10 14.32
C LEU A 180 1.04 0.87 15.25
N ILE A 181 0.80 0.93 16.56
CA ILE A 181 1.83 0.91 17.60
C ILE A 181 1.47 -0.16 18.62
N ASP A 182 2.41 -1.04 18.96
CA ASP A 182 2.22 -2.15 19.90
C ASP A 182 0.95 -3.00 19.60
N GLY A 183 0.67 -3.21 18.30
CA GLY A 183 -0.48 -4.00 17.85
C GLY A 183 -1.84 -3.34 18.09
N LYS A 184 -1.88 -2.02 18.30
CA LYS A 184 -3.10 -1.21 18.39
C LYS A 184 -3.07 -0.10 17.33
N LEU A 185 -4.25 0.27 16.82
CA LEU A 185 -4.38 1.35 15.85
C LEU A 185 -4.82 2.62 16.58
N TYR A 186 -3.94 3.60 16.63
CA TYR A 186 -4.19 4.91 17.21
C TYR A 186 -4.62 5.87 16.12
N VAL A 187 -5.69 6.64 16.36
CA VAL A 187 -6.18 7.70 15.49
C VAL A 187 -6.28 8.98 16.30
N VAL A 188 -5.60 10.03 15.83
CA VAL A 188 -5.31 11.23 16.60
C VAL A 188 -5.78 12.48 15.84
N GLY A 189 -6.65 13.25 16.49
CA GLY A 189 -7.22 14.50 15.96
C GLY A 189 -8.17 14.32 14.77
N GLY A 190 -8.40 15.39 14.03
CA GLY A 190 -9.21 15.37 12.81
C GLY A 190 -10.72 15.30 13.02
N CYS A 191 -11.21 15.49 14.25
CA CYS A 191 -12.63 15.51 14.59
C CYS A 191 -13.03 16.84 15.23
N ASN A 192 -14.33 17.13 15.20
CA ASN A 192 -14.93 18.31 15.85
C ASN A 192 -15.24 18.06 17.34
N ALA A 193 -14.85 16.90 17.88
CA ALA A 193 -15.15 16.50 19.26
C ALA A 193 -14.25 17.23 20.27
N PRO A 194 -14.65 17.30 21.56
CA PRO A 194 -13.80 17.84 22.62
C PRO A 194 -12.46 17.10 22.72
N SER A 195 -11.44 17.75 23.30
CA SER A 195 -10.07 17.22 23.45
C SER A 195 -10.01 15.81 24.07
N LEU A 196 -10.94 15.49 24.99
CA LEU A 196 -11.06 14.17 25.63
C LEU A 196 -11.35 13.02 24.63
N SER A 197 -11.89 13.32 23.45
CA SER A 197 -12.20 12.37 22.38
C SER A 197 -11.23 12.46 21.20
N TRP A 198 -10.13 13.21 21.32
CA TRP A 198 -9.19 13.37 20.20
C TRP A 198 -8.38 12.15 19.86
N VAL A 199 -8.15 11.26 20.83
CA VAL A 199 -7.43 10.02 20.58
C VAL A 199 -8.37 8.86 20.73
N GLU A 200 -8.47 8.07 19.67
CA GLU A 200 -9.17 6.81 19.67
C GLU A 200 -8.20 5.68 19.36
N VAL A 201 -8.34 4.58 20.10
CA VAL A 201 -7.46 3.43 19.98
C VAL A 201 -8.29 2.19 19.72
N PHE A 202 -8.03 1.54 18.60
CA PHE A 202 -8.64 0.26 18.28
C PHE A 202 -7.83 -0.87 18.86
N ASN A 203 -8.48 -1.67 19.71
CA ASN A 203 -7.93 -2.90 20.22
C ASN A 203 -8.34 -4.06 19.31
N PHE A 204 -7.41 -4.60 18.52
CA PHE A 204 -7.69 -5.71 17.60
C PHE A 204 -8.17 -6.99 18.30
N LYS A 205 -7.75 -7.25 19.54
CA LYS A 205 -8.17 -8.43 20.30
C LYS A 205 -9.62 -8.32 20.76
N LYS A 206 -10.01 -7.16 21.29
CA LYS A 206 -11.37 -6.89 21.76
C LYS A 206 -12.32 -6.49 20.62
N ARG A 207 -11.78 -6.03 19.50
CA ARG A 207 -12.50 -5.40 18.38
C ARG A 207 -13.33 -4.20 18.82
N THR A 208 -12.77 -3.36 19.69
CA THR A 208 -13.45 -2.18 20.22
C THR A 208 -12.56 -0.94 20.14
N TRP A 209 -13.20 0.21 20.00
CA TRP A 209 -12.57 1.52 20.11
C TRP A 209 -12.63 2.01 21.56
N GLU A 210 -11.49 2.44 22.09
CA GLU A 210 -11.35 3.04 23.41
C GLU A 210 -10.90 4.50 23.20
N SER A 211 -11.54 5.45 23.91
CA SER A 211 -11.12 6.85 23.87
C SER A 211 -9.99 7.03 24.88
N VAL A 212 -8.90 7.67 24.48
CA VAL A 212 -7.79 7.97 25.38
C VAL A 212 -7.82 9.46 25.70
N LEU A 213 -7.84 9.76 27.00
CA LEU A 213 -7.83 11.11 27.51
C LEU A 213 -6.56 11.82 27.03
N SER A 214 -6.72 12.84 26.20
CA SER A 214 -5.71 13.87 26.01
C SER A 214 -5.90 14.92 27.08
N LEU A 215 -4.89 15.16 27.90
CA LEU A 215 -4.93 16.18 28.95
C LEU A 215 -4.73 17.61 28.42
N ASP A 216 -4.37 17.75 27.14
CA ASP A 216 -3.94 19.02 26.56
C ASP A 216 -4.96 19.52 25.52
N ASN A 217 -5.40 20.78 25.67
CA ASN A 217 -6.19 21.52 24.68
C ASN A 217 -5.25 22.10 23.62
N VAL A 218 -4.77 21.23 22.71
CA VAL A 218 -3.90 21.64 21.61
C VAL A 218 -4.75 22.09 20.42
N ASP A 219 -4.80 23.37 20.06
CA ASP A 219 -5.51 23.76 18.84
C ASP A 219 -4.88 23.07 17.60
N MET A 220 -5.55 22.03 17.12
CA MET A 220 -5.05 21.10 16.14
C MET A 220 -5.64 21.46 14.77
N ASP A 221 -5.00 22.41 14.10
CA ASP A 221 -5.38 22.90 12.78
C ASP A 221 -5.55 21.77 11.73
N GLU A 222 -6.29 22.02 10.63
CA GLU A 222 -6.65 21.03 9.59
C GLU A 222 -5.47 20.58 8.70
N GLN A 223 -4.26 20.42 9.23
CA GLN A 223 -3.11 19.94 8.48
C GLN A 223 -3.05 18.41 8.35
N MET A 224 -2.59 17.98 7.18
CA MET A 224 -2.67 16.61 6.64
C MET A 224 -1.42 15.76 6.85
N ASN A 225 -0.35 16.32 7.43
CA ASN A 225 0.95 15.65 7.47
C ASN A 225 1.24 15.09 8.86
N PHE A 226 1.52 13.79 8.88
CA PHE A 226 1.95 13.08 10.06
C PHE A 226 2.89 11.95 9.63
N PHE A 227 3.65 11.45 10.58
CA PHE A 227 4.45 10.25 10.41
C PHE A 227 4.53 9.48 11.72
N VAL A 228 4.90 8.21 11.63
CA VAL A 228 5.14 7.36 12.80
C VAL A 228 6.61 7.01 12.82
N MET A 229 7.25 7.23 13.96
CA MET A 229 8.64 6.83 14.19
C MET A 229 8.83 6.57 15.69
N ASN A 230 9.69 5.61 16.04
CA ASN A 230 10.03 5.31 17.44
C ASN A 230 8.81 5.11 18.36
N ASP A 231 7.80 4.38 17.86
CA ASP A 231 6.52 4.14 18.56
C ASP A 231 5.74 5.41 18.95
N LYS A 232 5.98 6.52 18.25
CA LYS A 232 5.28 7.80 18.48
C LYS A 232 4.66 8.31 17.20
N ILE A 233 3.59 9.09 17.36
CA ILE A 233 2.86 9.70 16.25
C ILE A 233 3.23 11.18 16.24
N TYR A 234 3.90 11.60 15.17
CA TYR A 234 4.29 12.98 14.95
C TYR A 234 3.29 13.61 14.01
N ARG A 235 2.74 14.75 14.39
CA ARG A 235 1.85 15.56 13.55
C ARG A 235 2.46 16.93 13.35
N ILE A 236 2.58 17.32 12.09
CA ILE A 236 3.12 18.62 11.69
C ILE A 236 1.96 19.62 11.75
N GLY A 237 2.04 20.61 12.63
CA GLY A 237 1.17 21.78 12.63
C GLY A 237 1.83 22.95 11.92
N GLN A 238 1.14 24.11 11.86
CA GLN A 238 1.67 25.30 11.21
C GLN A 238 3.02 25.70 11.81
N ASN A 239 3.13 25.97 13.11
CA ASN A 239 4.40 26.44 13.70
C ASN A 239 5.00 25.48 14.75
N THR A 240 4.38 24.32 14.94
CA THR A 240 4.72 23.37 16.01
C THR A 240 4.56 21.94 15.51
N MET A 241 5.46 21.07 15.95
CA MET A 241 5.29 19.62 15.82
C MET A 241 4.68 19.09 17.11
N PHE A 242 3.58 18.35 16.99
CA PHE A 242 2.97 17.65 18.12
C PHE A 242 3.33 16.17 18.07
N VAL A 243 3.81 15.65 19.19
CA VAL A 243 4.21 14.26 19.34
C VAL A 243 3.27 13.61 20.33
N TYR A 244 2.47 12.66 19.86
CA TYR A 244 1.71 11.79 20.74
C TYR A 244 2.56 10.58 21.11
N ASP A 245 2.82 10.39 22.41
CA ASP A 245 3.49 9.23 22.96
C ASP A 245 2.44 8.29 23.58
N PRO A 246 2.09 7.16 22.92
CA PRO A 246 1.10 6.22 23.44
C PRO A 246 1.47 5.62 24.80
N LYS A 247 2.76 5.52 25.14
CA LYS A 247 3.23 4.97 26.42
C LYS A 247 2.97 5.96 27.56
N LYS A 248 3.04 7.26 27.28
CA LYS A 248 2.74 8.33 28.26
C LYS A 248 1.27 8.78 28.22
N GLY A 249 0.56 8.54 27.12
CA GLY A 249 -0.82 8.95 26.93
C GLY A 249 -1.03 10.47 26.83
N ARG A 250 -0.01 11.24 26.43
CA ARG A 250 -0.08 12.71 26.34
C ARG A 250 0.64 13.24 25.10
N PHE A 251 0.38 14.50 24.77
CA PHE A 251 1.09 15.21 23.73
C PHE A 251 2.35 15.88 24.30
N GLU A 252 3.40 15.95 23.49
CA GLU A 252 4.62 16.71 23.75
C GLU A 252 4.89 17.57 22.52
N GLU A 253 5.30 18.83 22.73
CA GLU A 253 5.72 19.71 21.63
C GLU A 253 7.19 19.49 21.30
N ASP A 254 7.50 19.35 20.00
CA ASP A 254 8.87 19.35 19.50
C ASP A 254 9.14 20.60 18.66
N LEU A 255 9.67 21.63 19.34
CA LEU A 255 9.98 22.92 18.72
C LEU A 255 11.18 22.85 17.77
N ALA A 256 12.06 21.86 17.91
CA ALA A 256 13.23 21.69 17.04
C ALA A 256 12.78 21.20 15.66
N LEU A 257 11.89 20.20 15.63
CA LEU A 257 11.25 19.71 14.42
C LEU A 257 10.22 20.69 13.83
N GLY A 258 9.57 21.51 14.66
CA GLY A 258 8.58 22.49 14.20
C GLY A 258 9.12 23.51 13.17
N ARG A 259 10.44 23.66 13.07
CA ARG A 259 11.11 24.49 12.05
C ARG A 259 11.30 23.78 10.71
N LEU A 260 11.15 22.46 10.68
CA LEU A 260 11.30 21.62 9.49
C LEU A 260 9.94 21.41 8.85
N TRP A 261 9.60 22.30 7.93
CA TRP A 261 8.34 22.21 7.19
C TRP A 261 8.50 21.25 6.01
N PHE A 262 8.13 19.99 6.25
CA PHE A 262 8.02 18.99 5.20
C PHE A 262 6.60 18.92 4.66
N ASN A 263 6.43 19.26 3.38
CA ASN A 263 5.18 19.00 2.66
C ASN A 263 4.90 17.50 2.51
N GLU A 264 5.95 16.69 2.43
CA GLU A 264 5.90 15.23 2.42
C GLU A 264 7.15 14.72 3.10
N SER A 265 7.00 13.64 3.87
CA SER A 265 8.11 13.05 4.62
C SER A 265 8.03 11.52 4.61
N CYS A 266 9.18 10.89 4.75
CA CYS A 266 9.33 9.45 4.73
C CYS A 266 10.30 9.04 5.85
N PRO A 267 9.80 8.47 6.95
CA PRO A 267 10.66 7.89 7.97
C PRO A 267 11.32 6.61 7.44
N ILE A 268 12.65 6.52 7.58
CA ILE A 268 13.41 5.30 7.31
C ILE A 268 14.37 5.09 8.47
N ASP A 269 14.16 4.00 9.20
CA ASP A 269 14.74 3.75 10.51
C ASP A 269 14.48 4.93 11.47
N ASN A 270 15.53 5.66 11.88
CA ASN A 270 15.47 6.79 12.82
C ASN A 270 15.67 8.16 12.14
N VAL A 271 15.63 8.18 10.81
CA VAL A 271 15.90 9.37 10.02
C VAL A 271 14.66 9.75 9.24
N LEU A 272 14.27 11.01 9.34
CA LEU A 272 13.16 11.58 8.60
C LEU A 272 13.69 12.23 7.32
N TYR A 273 13.27 11.71 6.18
CA TYR A 273 13.59 12.28 4.88
C TYR A 273 12.41 13.10 4.41
N GLY A 274 12.64 14.33 3.96
CA GLY A 274 11.56 15.16 3.44
C GLY A 274 12.04 16.26 2.51
N PHE A 275 11.13 16.81 1.72
CA PHE A 275 11.47 17.93 0.85
C PHE A 275 11.66 19.21 1.66
N TYR A 276 12.87 19.77 1.56
CA TYR A 276 13.23 21.06 2.14
C TYR A 276 13.40 22.09 1.01
N CYS A 277 13.22 23.37 1.33
CA CYS A 277 13.26 24.54 0.43
C CYS A 277 13.89 24.33 -0.96
N MET A 278 13.20 24.74 -2.03
CA MET A 278 13.71 24.73 -3.41
C MET A 278 14.36 23.40 -3.86
N ASN A 279 13.53 22.34 -3.91
CA ASN A 279 13.86 21.02 -4.48
C ASN A 279 15.07 20.31 -3.83
N GLN A 280 15.29 20.52 -2.54
CA GLN A 280 16.27 19.74 -1.78
C GLN A 280 15.56 18.64 -0.98
N ILE A 281 16.28 17.56 -0.69
CA ILE A 281 15.84 16.57 0.29
C ILE A 281 16.72 16.74 1.52
N LEU A 282 16.10 16.92 2.68
CA LEU A 282 16.76 16.98 3.98
C LEU A 282 16.62 15.61 4.65
N ALA A 283 17.69 15.14 5.30
CA ALA A 283 17.64 14.05 6.24
C ALA A 283 17.79 14.62 7.64
N TYR A 284 16.83 14.33 8.51
CA TYR A 284 16.85 14.74 9.89
C TYR A 284 16.96 13.51 10.80
N ASP A 285 18.08 13.40 11.51
CA ASP A 285 18.29 12.34 12.48
C ASP A 285 17.69 12.76 13.83
N LEU A 286 16.68 12.03 14.28
CA LEU A 286 15.97 12.32 15.52
C LEU A 286 16.75 11.95 16.79
N VAL A 287 17.75 11.07 16.68
CA VAL A 287 18.60 10.67 17.81
C VAL A 287 19.66 11.75 18.06
N VAL A 288 20.25 12.27 16.99
CA VAL A 288 21.28 13.31 17.06
C VAL A 288 20.67 14.71 17.18
N GLY A 289 19.42 14.89 16.74
CA GLY A 289 18.73 16.19 16.73
C GLY A 289 19.28 17.17 15.69
N MET A 290 20.09 16.68 14.74
CA MET A 290 20.69 17.47 13.68
C MET A 290 20.07 17.13 12.32
N GLY A 291 19.76 18.19 11.56
CA GLY A 291 19.42 18.08 10.14
C GLY A 291 20.65 18.27 9.28
N THR A 292 20.90 17.33 8.38
CA THR A 292 21.91 17.48 7.32
C THR A 292 21.22 17.52 5.97
N VAL A 293 21.58 18.48 5.12
CA VAL A 293 21.11 18.50 3.73
C VAL A 293 21.58 17.22 3.07
N PHE A 294 20.61 16.34 2.79
CA PHE A 294 20.85 14.99 2.30
C PHE A 294 21.14 15.02 0.81
N TRP A 295 20.40 15.86 0.06
CA TRP A 295 20.56 16.07 -1.37
C TRP A 295 20.19 17.51 -1.77
N GLY A 296 21.16 18.26 -2.31
CA GLY A 296 20.88 19.44 -3.12
C GLY A 296 20.39 19.04 -4.52
N LEU A 297 19.81 19.96 -5.28
CA LEU A 297 19.31 19.72 -6.65
C LEU A 297 20.32 19.13 -7.65
N GLU A 298 21.60 19.07 -7.30
CA GLU A 298 22.65 18.51 -8.15
C GLU A 298 22.48 16.99 -8.29
N GLY A 299 21.62 16.58 -9.23
CA GLY A 299 21.40 15.19 -9.66
C GLY A 299 20.00 14.61 -9.36
N LEU A 300 19.06 15.40 -8.81
CA LEU A 300 17.65 15.00 -8.83
C LEU A 300 17.09 15.13 -10.26
N PRO A 301 16.11 14.29 -10.64
CA PRO A 301 15.51 14.37 -11.97
C PRO A 301 14.85 15.71 -12.24
N GLU A 302 15.02 16.21 -13.45
CA GLU A 302 14.35 17.41 -13.92
C GLU A 302 12.82 17.26 -13.79
N GLY A 303 12.19 18.30 -13.23
CA GLY A 303 10.73 18.35 -13.00
C GLY A 303 10.26 17.79 -11.66
N LEU A 304 11.14 17.20 -10.84
CA LEU A 304 10.78 16.81 -9.47
C LEU A 304 10.61 18.07 -8.60
N GLN A 305 9.37 18.35 -8.20
CA GLN A 305 9.01 19.45 -7.31
C GLN A 305 8.43 18.91 -6.00
N SER A 306 8.68 19.61 -4.89
CA SER A 306 8.26 19.18 -3.56
C SER A 306 6.74 19.00 -3.41
N CYS A 307 5.93 19.80 -4.12
CA CYS A 307 4.47 19.74 -4.05
C CYS A 307 3.85 18.57 -4.84
N THR A 308 4.60 17.97 -5.78
CA THR A 308 4.10 16.89 -6.63
C THR A 308 4.60 15.51 -6.24
N GLY A 309 5.65 15.45 -5.41
CA GLY A 309 6.26 14.21 -4.95
C GLY A 309 5.47 13.52 -3.84
N ARG A 310 5.51 12.19 -3.80
CA ARG A 310 5.16 11.35 -2.64
C ARG A 310 6.34 10.45 -2.34
N MET A 311 6.86 10.56 -1.13
CA MET A 311 8.06 9.85 -0.66
C MET A 311 7.64 8.58 0.08
N VAL A 312 8.32 7.46 -0.17
CA VAL A 312 7.98 6.17 0.42
C VAL A 312 9.22 5.33 0.68
N ASN A 313 9.24 4.65 1.83
CA ASN A 313 10.27 3.70 2.19
C ASN A 313 10.04 2.40 1.43
N HIS A 314 10.80 2.19 0.36
CA HIS A 314 10.70 0.99 -0.47
C HIS A 314 11.86 0.05 -0.17
N GLY A 315 11.74 -0.70 0.92
CA GLY A 315 12.74 -1.68 1.34
C GLY A 315 14.07 -1.08 1.79
N GLY A 316 14.02 0.03 2.54
CA GLY A 316 15.20 0.75 3.01
C GLY A 316 15.75 1.77 2.00
N ARG A 317 15.13 1.87 0.82
CA ARG A 317 15.44 2.88 -0.19
C ARG A 317 14.37 3.93 -0.23
N LEU A 318 14.75 5.13 -0.61
CA LEU A 318 13.82 6.23 -0.79
C LEU A 318 13.26 6.17 -2.22
N ALA A 319 11.98 5.84 -2.34
CA ALA A 319 11.27 5.94 -3.61
C ALA A 319 10.40 7.21 -3.62
N ILE A 320 10.42 7.93 -4.73
CA ILE A 320 9.66 9.17 -4.90
C ILE A 320 8.82 9.04 -6.16
N LEU A 321 7.50 9.17 -6.03
CA LEU A 321 6.60 9.27 -7.17
C LEU A 321 6.18 10.71 -7.36
N PHE A 322 6.26 11.22 -8.58
CA PHE A 322 5.98 12.62 -8.85
C PHE A 322 5.33 12.82 -10.21
N LYS A 323 4.59 13.92 -10.31
CA LYS A 323 3.98 14.41 -11.55
C LYS A 323 5.03 15.19 -12.33
N LYS A 324 5.46 14.66 -13.48
CA LYS A 324 6.42 15.34 -14.37
C LYS A 324 5.72 16.25 -15.39
N SER A 325 4.54 15.86 -15.82
CA SER A 325 3.64 16.64 -16.68
C SER A 325 2.20 16.48 -16.17
N PRO A 326 1.20 17.23 -16.69
CA PRO A 326 -0.19 17.11 -16.27
C PRO A 326 -0.74 15.67 -16.23
N THR A 327 -0.22 14.78 -17.07
CA THR A 327 -0.72 13.42 -17.27
C THR A 327 0.32 12.32 -16.98
N GLU A 328 1.58 12.66 -16.76
CA GLU A 328 2.65 11.67 -16.56
C GLU A 328 3.11 11.55 -15.11
N ILE A 329 3.22 10.29 -14.67
CA ILE A 329 3.80 9.91 -13.39
C ILE A 329 5.16 9.28 -13.63
N TRP A 330 6.13 9.77 -12.88
CA TRP A 330 7.49 9.27 -12.84
C TRP A 330 7.81 8.74 -11.44
N ARG A 331 8.70 7.75 -11.39
CA ARG A 331 9.23 7.20 -10.15
C ARG A 331 10.75 7.34 -10.16
N THR A 332 11.29 7.78 -9.04
CA THR A 332 12.73 7.84 -8.77
C THR A 332 13.06 6.97 -7.58
N GLU A 333 14.20 6.29 -7.64
CA GLU A 333 14.71 5.49 -6.53
C GLU A 333 16.10 5.96 -6.14
N ILE A 334 16.30 6.19 -4.84
CA ILE A 334 17.54 6.67 -4.24
C ILE A 334 17.95 5.66 -3.17
N ALA A 335 19.15 5.11 -3.31
CA ALA A 335 19.77 4.32 -2.25
C ALA A 335 20.27 5.26 -1.16
N ILE A 336 20.13 4.86 0.11
CA ILE A 336 20.65 5.60 1.26
C ILE A 336 21.96 4.92 1.66
N GLU A 337 23.02 5.72 1.78
CA GLU A 337 24.34 5.31 2.23
C GLU A 337 24.65 6.02 3.55
N ARG A 338 25.18 5.27 4.52
CA ARG A 338 25.58 5.81 5.84
C ARG A 338 27.06 5.56 6.01
N ALA A 339 27.83 6.62 6.24
CA ALA A 339 29.24 6.48 6.55
C ALA A 339 29.42 5.86 7.95
N GLU A 340 30.28 4.84 8.05
CA GLU A 340 30.59 4.18 9.33
C GLU A 340 31.33 5.12 10.30
N GLU A 341 32.07 6.09 9.77
CA GLU A 341 32.79 7.12 10.53
C GLU A 341 32.22 8.51 10.21
N GLY A 342 31.72 9.22 11.23
CA GLY A 342 31.31 10.63 11.12
C GLY A 342 29.81 10.90 10.95
N GLY A 343 28.95 9.88 10.92
CA GLY A 343 27.48 10.05 10.96
C GLY A 343 26.86 10.76 9.75
N TYR A 344 27.63 10.95 8.66
CA TYR A 344 27.12 11.56 7.45
C TYR A 344 26.17 10.60 6.71
N ILE A 345 24.99 11.12 6.37
CA ILE A 345 23.98 10.41 5.59
C ILE A 345 24.06 10.96 4.16
N SER A 346 24.29 10.10 3.18
CA SER A 346 24.28 10.45 1.76
C SER A 346 23.28 9.58 1.00
N GLY A 347 22.90 10.03 -0.19
CA GLY A 347 22.07 9.24 -1.10
C GLY A 347 22.79 9.00 -2.42
N LYS A 348 22.52 7.86 -3.05
CA LYS A 348 22.96 7.55 -4.41
C LYS A 348 21.74 7.39 -5.31
N PHE A 349 21.64 8.25 -6.32
CA PHE A 349 20.62 8.12 -7.35
C PHE A 349 20.78 6.77 -8.07
N LEU A 350 19.71 5.98 -8.13
CA LEU A 350 19.72 4.69 -8.82
C LEU A 350 19.16 4.83 -10.24
N TRP A 351 17.94 5.36 -10.37
CA TRP A 351 17.27 5.54 -11.65
C TRP A 351 16.02 6.42 -11.50
N SER A 352 15.50 6.92 -12.62
CA SER A 352 14.22 7.63 -12.70
C SER A 352 13.50 7.31 -14.01
N ASN A 353 12.32 6.70 -13.92
CA ASN A 353 11.58 6.19 -15.06
C ASN A 353 10.13 6.68 -15.06
N HIS A 354 9.58 6.85 -16.26
CA HIS A 354 8.15 6.96 -16.48
C HIS A 354 7.44 5.66 -16.05
N VAL A 355 6.32 5.77 -15.34
CA VAL A 355 5.56 4.60 -14.83
C VAL A 355 4.09 4.58 -15.22
N LEU A 356 3.50 5.73 -15.58
CA LEU A 356 2.09 5.83 -16.01
C LEU A 356 1.81 7.12 -16.79
N THR A 357 0.98 7.03 -17.82
CA THR A 357 0.32 8.17 -18.46
C THR A 357 -1.19 8.02 -18.28
N LEU A 358 -1.84 9.08 -17.79
CA LEU A 358 -3.29 9.17 -17.64
C LEU A 358 -3.90 10.03 -18.75
N THR A 359 -5.21 9.92 -18.96
CA THR A 359 -5.94 10.75 -19.94
C THR A 359 -6.18 12.17 -19.44
N ASP A 360 -6.26 12.34 -18.12
CA ASP A 360 -6.65 13.58 -17.46
C ASP A 360 -5.63 14.00 -16.41
N SER A 361 -5.70 15.27 -16.00
CA SER A 361 -4.92 15.76 -14.87
C SER A 361 -5.28 15.03 -13.59
N PHE A 362 -4.27 14.84 -12.74
CA PHE A 362 -4.38 14.03 -11.53
C PHE A 362 -3.55 14.58 -10.38
N ILE A 363 -3.87 14.08 -9.17
CA ILE A 363 -3.11 14.26 -7.94
C ILE A 363 -2.70 12.87 -7.43
N ILE A 364 -1.44 12.71 -7.06
CA ILE A 364 -0.99 11.52 -6.33
C ILE A 364 -1.37 11.75 -4.87
N GLU A 365 -2.42 11.09 -4.39
CA GLU A 365 -2.88 11.29 -3.01
C GLU A 365 -1.89 10.67 -2.03
N ARG A 366 -1.59 9.39 -2.24
CA ARG A 366 -0.73 8.60 -1.36
C ARG A 366 0.07 7.57 -2.15
N ALA A 367 1.29 7.33 -1.69
CA ALA A 367 2.13 6.22 -2.11
C ALA A 367 2.52 5.42 -0.86
N LEU A 368 2.40 4.09 -0.92
CA LEU A 368 2.55 3.20 0.22
C LEU A 368 3.38 2.00 -0.20
N ALA A 369 4.40 1.68 0.60
CA ALA A 369 5.09 0.40 0.50
C ALA A 369 4.44 -0.57 1.48
N VAL A 370 4.14 -1.76 0.97
CA VAL A 370 3.53 -2.86 1.72
C VAL A 370 4.46 -4.06 1.61
N THR A 371 4.76 -4.70 2.73
CA THR A 371 5.64 -5.86 2.77
C THR A 371 4.79 -7.12 2.72
N VAL A 372 5.00 -7.96 1.70
CA VAL A 372 4.19 -9.15 1.45
C VAL A 372 4.98 -10.43 1.23
#